data_AF-A0ABD5QNZ4-F1
#
_entry.id   AF-A0ABD5QNZ4-F1
#
_cell.length_a   1.000
_cell.length_b   1.000
_cell.length_c   1.000
_cell.angle_alpha   90.00
_cell.angle_beta   90.00
_cell.angle_gamma   90.00
#
_symmetry.space_group_name_H-M   'P 1'
#
loop_
_entity.id
_entity.type
_entity.pdbx_description
1 polymer ?
#
loop_
_entity_poly.entity_id
_entity_poly.type
_entity_poly.pdbx_seq_one_letter_code
_entity_poly.pdbx_strand_id
1 'polypeptide(L)'
;MTGTTGTTERGESPPIAAVAPVVFGVVLSLTAFAYFVTVNAIDWVTVTVLAYPVQAVAPFVVISGAILTIPIIIPTVLVTMKATAK
;
A
#
# COMPACT_ATOMS: atom_id res chain seq x y z
N MET A 1 -8.50 11.71 54.97
CA MET A 1 -7.49 11.08 54.09
C MET A 1 -8.00 11.28 52.67
N THR A 2 -7.64 12.40 52.06
CA THR A 2 -8.15 12.84 50.75
C THR A 2 -7.11 12.44 49.72
N GLY A 3 -7.37 11.37 48.97
CA GLY A 3 -6.54 10.92 47.86
C GLY A 3 -7.27 11.19 46.56
N THR A 4 -7.25 12.44 46.09
CA THR A 4 -7.64 12.79 44.72
C THR A 4 -6.49 12.40 43.81
N THR A 5 -6.43 11.15 43.37
CA THR A 5 -5.48 10.72 42.36
C THR A 5 -5.90 11.32 41.02
N GLY A 6 -5.05 12.21 40.53
CA GLY A 6 -5.26 12.98 39.31
C GLY A 6 -5.62 12.11 38.12
N THR A 7 -6.50 12.67 37.29
CA THR A 7 -6.75 12.25 35.92
C THR A 7 -5.45 12.31 35.14
N THR A 8 -4.74 11.19 35.07
CA THR A 8 -3.74 10.96 34.04
C THR A 8 -4.48 11.06 32.70
N GLU A 9 -4.32 12.17 32.00
CA GLU A 9 -4.54 12.23 30.55
C GLU A 9 -3.52 11.28 29.91
N ARG A 10 -3.84 9.99 29.95
CA ARG A 10 -3.15 8.95 29.20
C ARG A 10 -3.55 9.21 27.77
N GLY A 11 -2.77 10.04 27.07
CA GLY A 11 -2.98 10.38 25.66
C GLY A 11 -3.42 9.14 24.91
N GLU A 12 -4.70 9.12 24.56
CA GLU A 12 -5.38 7.94 24.05
C GLU A 12 -4.78 7.64 22.68
N SER A 13 -3.85 6.68 22.62
CA SER A 13 -3.28 6.23 21.35
C SER A 13 -4.44 6.00 20.38
N PRO A 14 -4.44 6.67 19.21
CA PRO A 14 -5.57 6.58 18.29
C PRO A 14 -5.91 5.11 18.05
N PRO A 15 -7.21 4.74 18.09
CA PRO A 15 -7.59 3.36 17.91
C PRO A 15 -6.97 2.88 16.61
N ILE A 16 -6.15 1.84 16.71
CA ILE A 16 -5.47 1.23 15.57
C ILE A 16 -6.42 0.82 14.43
N ALA A 17 -7.70 0.59 14.76
CA ALA A 17 -8.78 0.40 13.79
C ALA A 17 -9.04 1.64 12.91
N ALA A 18 -8.73 2.85 13.39
CA ALA A 18 -8.82 4.10 12.64
C ALA A 18 -7.54 4.39 11.84
N VAL A 19 -6.36 4.03 12.36
CA VAL A 19 -5.06 4.34 11.69
C VAL A 19 -4.74 3.37 10.55
N ALA A 20 -5.01 2.07 10.73
CA ALA A 20 -4.71 1.05 9.74
C ALA A 20 -5.31 1.28 8.35
N PRO A 21 -6.61 1.63 8.18
CA PRO A 21 -7.18 1.87 6.86
C PRO A 21 -6.59 3.11 6.17
N VAL A 22 -6.21 4.14 6.95
CA VAL A 22 -5.56 5.35 6.40
C VAL A 22 -4.18 5.02 5.86
N VAL A 23 -3.35 4.33 6.64
CA VAL A 23 -2.01 3.90 6.21
C VAL A 23 -2.10 2.96 5.00
N PHE A 24 -3.04 2.01 5.03
CA PHE A 24 -3.28 1.10 3.91
C PHE A 24 -3.67 1.85 2.64
N GLY A 25 -4.58 2.83 2.74
CA GLY A 25 -4.97 3.69 1.63
C GLY A 25 -3.77 4.45 1.04
N VAL A 26 -2.91 5.03 1.88
CA VAL A 26 -1.70 5.73 1.42
C VAL A 26 -0.75 4.77 0.68
N VAL A 27 -0.53 3.57 1.21
CA VAL A 27 0.32 2.56 0.58
C VAL A 27 -0.26 2.14 -0.77
N LEU A 28 -1.58 1.89 -0.85
CA LEU A 28 -2.25 1.57 -2.10
C LEU A 28 -2.12 2.68 -3.14
N SER A 29 -2.37 3.94 -2.75
CA SER A 29 -2.25 5.08 -3.66
C SER A 29 -0.82 5.24 -4.17
N LEU A 30 0.18 5.14 -3.30
CA LEU A 30 1.58 5.23 -3.69
C LEU A 30 1.99 4.08 -4.61
N THR A 31 1.50 2.87 -4.33
CA THR A 31 1.73 1.67 -5.15
C THR A 31 1.12 1.83 -6.54
N ALA A 32 -0.12 2.30 -6.63
CA ALA A 32 -0.80 2.55 -7.89
C ALA A 32 -0.09 3.65 -8.70
N PHE A 33 0.38 4.71 -8.03
CA PHE A 33 1.14 5.77 -8.67
C PHE A 33 2.47 5.26 -9.22
N ALA A 34 3.21 4.47 -8.43
CA ALA A 34 4.46 3.85 -8.87
C ALA A 34 4.24 2.92 -10.07
N TYR A 35 3.16 2.13 -10.07
CA TYR A 35 2.78 1.30 -11.21
C TYR A 35 2.53 2.12 -12.46
N PHE A 36 1.74 3.19 -12.34
CA PHE A 36 1.41 4.06 -13.46
C PHE A 36 2.66 4.68 -14.09
N VAL A 37 3.59 5.18 -13.26
CA VAL A 37 4.87 5.72 -13.73
C VAL A 37 5.69 4.64 -14.44
N THR A 38 5.72 3.43 -13.89
CA THR A 38 6.46 2.30 -14.48
C THR A 38 5.90 1.91 -15.85
N VAL A 39 4.58 1.80 -15.98
CA VAL A 39 3.94 1.44 -17.26
C VAL A 39 4.17 2.52 -18.31
N ASN A 40 4.05 3.81 -17.95
CA ASN A 40 4.34 4.90 -18.87
C ASN A 40 5.82 4.90 -19.31
N ALA A 41 6.75 4.64 -18.38
CA ALA A 41 8.16 4.55 -18.72
C ALA A 41 8.45 3.36 -19.66
N ILE A 42 7.85 2.20 -19.41
CA ILE A 42 7.96 1.02 -20.26
C ILE A 42 7.39 1.33 -21.65
N ASP A 43 6.18 1.90 -21.74
CA ASP A 43 5.53 2.24 -23.00
C ASP A 43 6.36 3.24 -23.82
N TRP A 44 6.87 4.28 -23.17
CA TRP A 44 7.77 5.25 -23.81
C TRP A 44 9.03 4.58 -24.38
N VAL A 45 9.75 3.81 -23.57
CA VAL A 45 10.99 3.15 -24.01
C VAL A 45 10.69 2.10 -25.10
N THR A 46 9.70 1.24 -24.90
CA THR A 46 9.50 0.08 -25.77
C THR A 46 8.75 0.42 -27.05
N VAL A 47 7.67 1.20 -26.98
CA VAL A 47 6.83 1.52 -28.14
C VAL A 47 7.35 2.76 -28.86
N THR A 48 7.71 3.81 -28.13
CA THR A 48 8.12 5.08 -28.76
C THR A 48 9.58 5.07 -29.19
N VAL A 49 10.50 4.55 -28.37
CA VAL A 49 11.95 4.55 -28.69
C VAL A 49 12.37 3.32 -29.49
N LEU A 50 11.90 2.12 -29.10
CA LEU A 50 12.32 0.85 -29.71
C LEU A 50 11.35 0.30 -30.78
N ALA A 51 10.20 0.94 -30.99
CA ALA A 51 9.16 0.53 -31.95
C ALA A 51 8.67 -0.92 -31.76
N TYR A 52 8.69 -1.44 -30.54
CA TYR A 52 8.15 -2.76 -30.24
C TYR A 52 6.63 -2.76 -30.33
N PRO A 53 6.02 -3.82 -30.90
CA PRO A 53 4.58 -3.97 -30.88
C PRO A 53 4.10 -4.09 -29.44
N VAL A 54 3.00 -3.41 -29.11
CA VAL A 54 2.44 -3.33 -27.74
C VAL A 54 2.20 -4.72 -27.13
N GLN A 55 1.89 -5.71 -27.98
CA GLN A 55 1.70 -7.11 -27.59
C GLN A 55 2.96 -7.76 -27.00
N ALA A 56 4.15 -7.34 -27.46
CA ALA A 56 5.43 -7.79 -26.91
C ALA A 56 5.78 -7.12 -25.57
N VAL A 57 5.14 -6.01 -25.25
CA VAL A 57 5.36 -5.22 -24.03
C VAL A 57 4.47 -5.69 -22.86
N ALA A 58 3.34 -6.32 -23.18
CA ALA A 58 2.36 -6.84 -22.22
C ALA A 58 2.98 -7.64 -21.05
N PRO A 59 3.93 -8.58 -21.26
CA PRO A 59 4.51 -9.37 -20.17
C PRO A 59 5.20 -8.53 -19.10
N PHE A 60 5.90 -7.45 -19.46
CA PHE A 60 6.61 -6.60 -18.51
C PHE A 60 5.65 -5.84 -17.59
N VAL A 61 4.54 -5.38 -18.15
CA VAL A 61 3.48 -4.71 -17.42
C VAL A 61 2.81 -5.68 -16.44
N VAL A 62 2.53 -6.91 -16.87
CA VAL A 62 1.95 -7.96 -16.01
C VAL A 62 2.88 -8.33 -14.85
N ILE A 63 4.18 -8.55 -15.12
CA ILE A 63 5.16 -8.90 -14.08
C ILE A 63 5.31 -7.75 -13.07
N SER A 64 5.40 -6.51 -13.57
CA SER A 64 5.50 -5.33 -12.70
C SER A 64 4.28 -5.20 -11.80
N GLY A 65 3.08 -5.38 -12.37
CA GLY A 65 1.82 -5.38 -11.61
C GLY A 65 1.79 -6.47 -10.54
N ALA A 66 2.27 -7.67 -10.86
CA ALA A 66 2.34 -8.79 -9.91
C ALA A 66 3.29 -8.48 -8.74
N ILE A 67 4.48 -7.92 -8.99
CA ILE A 67 5.45 -7.57 -7.93
C ILE A 67 4.86 -6.52 -6.97
N LEU A 68 4.12 -5.55 -7.51
CA LEU A 68 3.46 -4.49 -6.74
C LEU A 68 2.32 -4.99 -5.84
N THR A 69 1.90 -6.26 -5.94
CA THR A 69 0.92 -6.84 -5.01
C THR A 69 1.52 -7.16 -3.63
N ILE A 70 2.83 -7.37 -3.53
CA ILE A 70 3.53 -7.69 -2.27
C ILE A 70 3.29 -6.63 -1.18
N PRO A 71 3.51 -5.31 -1.42
CA PRO A 71 3.24 -4.28 -0.42
C PRO A 71 1.77 -4.17 -0.02
N ILE A 72 0.85 -4.75 -0.80
CA ILE A 72 -0.59 -4.78 -0.49
C ILE A 72 -0.94 -5.99 0.38
N ILE A 73 -0.39 -7.17 0.03
CA ILE A 73 -0.67 -8.42 0.73
C ILE A 73 -0.18 -8.37 2.18
N ILE A 74 1.02 -7.82 2.44
CA ILE A 74 1.61 -7.76 3.78
C ILE A 74 0.69 -7.05 4.80
N PRO A 75 0.28 -5.78 4.61
CA PRO A 75 -0.60 -5.11 5.56
C PRO A 75 -1.99 -5.74 5.62
N THR A 76 -2.51 -6.27 4.50
CA THR A 76 -3.82 -6.95 4.47
C THR A 76 -3.81 -8.19 5.36
N VAL A 77 -2.77 -9.02 5.25
CA VAL A 77 -2.59 -10.22 6.09
C VAL A 77 -2.39 -9.83 7.56
N LEU A 78 -1.55 -8.83 7.85
CA LEU A 78 -1.31 -8.37 9.22
C LEU A 78 -2.58 -7.84 9.90
N VAL A 79 -3.39 -7.06 9.18
CA VAL A 79 -4.68 -6.54 9.68
C VAL A 79 -5.66 -7.70 9.91
N THR A 80 -5.72 -8.66 8.98
CA THR A 80 -6.60 -9.82 9.07
C THR A 80 -6.27 -10.71 10.27
N MET A 81 -4.99 -11.06 10.45
CA MET A 81 -4.54 -11.88 11.59
C MET A 81 -4.88 -11.22 12.93
N LYS A 82 -4.71 -9.90 13.01
CA LYS A 82 -5.02 -9.15 14.23
C LYS A 82 -6.52 -9.06 14.50
N ALA A 83 -7.34 -8.98 13.45
CA ALA A 83 -8.80 -9.01 13.59
C ALA A 83 -9.31 -10.39 14.06
N THR A 84 -8.67 -11.48 13.61
CA THR A 84 -9.01 -12.86 14.00
C THR A 84 -8.44 -13.27 15.36
N ALA A 85 -7.35 -12.65 15.83
CA ALA A 85 -6.74 -12.93 17.14
C ALA A 85 -7.50 -12.28 18.33
N LYS A 86 -8.66 -11.66 18.08
CA LYS A 86 -9.53 -11.06 19.08
C LYS A 86 -10.74 -11.97 19.32
#